data_AF-A0A9D1Y7G9-F1
#
_entry.id   AF-A0A9D1Y7G9-F1
#
_cell.length_a   1.000
_cell.length_b   1.000
_cell.length_c   1.000
_cell.angle_alpha   90.00
_cell.angle_beta   90.00
_cell.angle_gamma   90.00
#
_symmetry.space_group_name_H-M   'P 1'
#
loop_
_entity.id
_entity.type
_entity.pdbx_description
1 polymer ?
#
loop_
_entity_poly.entity_id
_entity_poly.type
_entity_poly.pdbx_seq_one_letter_code
_entity_poly.pdbx_strand_id
1 'polypeptide(L)'
;MKRLLPLLCGVLVLSTVLFGVLWQREAHSHRELEQLWISAAAHASQQLSDYQQTGESLLLTQAAADLHVMHCAAGQLDTSSAAYADLNAVCSLLLADPLQGSTLLSDWMDVMDLAVEEGLVSQGPNWPIRLNELRHALEGAA
;
A
#
# COMPACT_ATOMS: atom_id res chain seq x y z
N MET A 1 10.83 40.12 -34.87
CA MET A 1 11.63 39.15 -34.08
C MET A 1 11.93 39.59 -32.64
N LYS A 2 12.20 40.86 -32.33
CA LYS A 2 12.59 41.31 -30.96
C LYS A 2 11.54 41.13 -29.84
N ARG A 3 10.24 41.03 -30.16
CA ARG A 3 9.16 40.79 -29.18
C ARG A 3 8.83 39.31 -28.95
N LEU A 4 9.35 38.42 -29.80
CA LEU A 4 9.08 36.99 -29.73
C LEU A 4 9.91 36.31 -28.63
N LEU A 5 11.15 36.79 -28.44
CA LEU A 5 12.07 36.30 -27.42
C LEU A 5 11.58 36.55 -25.98
N PRO A 6 11.15 37.77 -25.58
CA PRO A 6 10.61 37.98 -24.22
C PRO A 6 9.29 37.25 -24.00
N LEU A 7 8.48 37.06 -25.06
CA LEU A 7 7.24 36.31 -24.98
C LEU A 7 7.51 34.80 -24.76
N LEU A 8 8.49 34.24 -25.48
CA LEU A 8 8.96 32.88 -25.26
C LEU A 8 9.55 32.70 -23.86
N CYS A 9 10.38 33.64 -23.38
CA CYS A 9 10.90 33.60 -22.01
C CYS A 9 9.77 33.66 -20.97
N GLY A 10 8.77 34.51 -21.16
CA GLY A 10 7.60 34.59 -20.28
C GLY A 10 6.83 33.27 -20.22
N VAL A 11 6.58 32.64 -21.37
CA VAL A 11 5.93 31.32 -21.45
C VAL A 11 6.79 30.25 -20.79
N LEU A 12 8.10 30.27 -20.99
CA LEU A 12 9.02 29.28 -20.40
C LEU A 12 9.08 29.37 -18.87
N VAL A 13 9.10 30.60 -18.33
CA VAL A 13 9.06 30.82 -16.89
C VAL A 13 7.72 30.36 -16.32
N LEU A 14 6.61 30.72 -16.97
CA LEU A 14 5.28 30.31 -16.53
C LEU A 14 5.11 28.78 -16.55
N SER A 15 5.58 28.10 -17.60
CA SER A 15 5.52 26.63 -17.70
C SER A 15 6.38 25.96 -16.62
N THR A 16 7.56 26.52 -16.33
CA THR A 16 8.45 25.99 -15.29
C THR A 16 7.83 26.12 -13.90
N VAL A 17 7.21 27.26 -13.60
CA VAL A 17 6.51 27.47 -12.32
C VAL A 17 5.32 26.52 -12.18
N LEU A 18 4.49 26.39 -13.23
CA LEU A 18 3.36 25.45 -13.22
C LEU A 18 3.82 24.01 -13.02
N PHE A 19 4.88 23.59 -13.72
CA PHE A 19 5.46 22.27 -13.56
C PHE A 19 5.98 22.05 -12.13
N GLY A 20 6.67 23.04 -11.55
CA GLY A 20 7.15 22.95 -10.17
C GLY A 20 6.02 22.79 -9.14
N VAL A 21 4.92 23.53 -9.31
CA VAL A 21 3.75 23.42 -8.42
C VAL A 21 3.06 22.06 -8.57
N LEU A 22 2.87 21.58 -9.81
CA LEU A 22 2.30 20.26 -10.06
C LEU A 22 3.17 19.15 -9.50
N TRP A 23 4.49 19.25 -9.70
CA TRP A 23 5.47 18.30 -9.17
C TRP A 23 5.46 18.27 -7.64
N GLN A 24 5.44 19.43 -6.99
CA GLN A 24 5.38 19.51 -5.54
C GLN A 24 4.07 18.94 -4.98
N ARG A 25 2.95 19.16 -5.68
CA ARG A 25 1.66 18.58 -5.31
C ARG A 25 1.69 17.06 -5.42
N GLU A 26 2.20 16.53 -6.53
CA GLU A 26 2.33 15.08 -6.74
C GLU A 26 3.25 14.44 -5.70
N ALA A 27 4.40 15.07 -5.43
CA ALA A 27 5.32 14.60 -4.40
C ALA A 27 4.71 14.63 -2.99
N HIS A 28 3.82 15.58 -2.72
CA HIS A 28 3.11 15.65 -1.45
C HIS A 28 2.05 14.55 -1.33
N SER A 29 1.22 14.35 -2.35
CA SER A 29 0.23 13.26 -2.35
C SER A 29 0.88 11.89 -2.28
N HIS A 30 2.00 11.69 -2.97
CA HIS A 30 2.75 10.43 -2.89
C HIS A 30 3.22 10.13 -1.46
N ARG A 31 3.73 11.14 -0.74
CA ARG A 31 4.14 10.98 0.66
C ARG A 31 2.97 10.69 1.59
N GLU A 32 1.82 11.34 1.38
CA GLU A 32 0.62 11.07 2.18
C GLU A 32 0.11 9.63 1.97
N LEU A 33 0.15 9.14 0.73
CA LEU A 33 -0.22 7.76 0.40
C LEU A 33 0.76 6.74 1.00
N GLU A 34 2.06 7.02 0.97
CA GLU A 34 3.07 6.20 1.62
C GLU A 34 2.87 6.16 3.15
N GLN A 35 2.55 7.30 3.76
CA GLN A 35 2.21 7.35 5.19
C GLN A 35 0.93 6.57 5.51
N LEU A 36 -0.09 6.68 4.65
CA LEU A 36 -1.32 5.91 4.78
C LEU A 36 -1.02 4.41 4.74
N TRP A 37 -0.25 3.97 3.75
CA TRP A 37 0.21 2.58 3.61
C TRP A 37 0.89 2.07 4.88
N ILE A 38 1.93 2.77 5.35
CA ILE A 38 2.71 2.36 6.54
C ILE A 38 1.82 2.35 7.78
N SER A 39 0.97 3.36 7.95
CA SER A 39 0.08 3.44 9.12
C SER A 39 -0.97 2.32 9.13
N ALA A 40 -1.52 1.96 7.97
CA ALA A 40 -2.46 0.86 7.82
C ALA A 40 -1.78 -0.48 8.10
N ALA A 41 -0.58 -0.70 7.55
CA ALA A 41 0.19 -1.91 7.81
C ALA A 41 0.55 -2.08 9.30
N ALA A 42 1.01 -1.00 9.95
CA ALA A 42 1.34 -1.01 11.37
C ALA A 42 0.09 -1.26 12.24
N HIS A 43 -1.03 -0.62 11.90
CA HIS A 43 -2.29 -0.84 12.61
C HIS A 43 -2.78 -2.28 12.42
N ALA A 44 -2.75 -2.82 11.20
CA ALA A 44 -3.11 -4.20 10.92
C ALA A 44 -2.24 -5.20 11.71
N SER A 45 -0.91 -5.03 11.71
CA SER A 45 0.00 -5.86 12.51
C SER A 45 -0.36 -5.83 14.00
N GLN A 46 -0.67 -4.65 14.53
CA GLN A 46 -1.13 -4.51 15.91
C GLN A 46 -2.45 -5.27 16.16
N GLN A 47 -3.44 -5.14 15.28
CA GLN A 47 -4.72 -5.85 15.41
C GLN A 47 -4.52 -7.38 15.40
N LEU A 48 -3.62 -7.89 14.55
CA LEU A 48 -3.29 -9.32 14.48
C LEU A 48 -2.57 -9.81 15.75
N SER A 49 -1.65 -9.00 16.29
CA SER A 49 -0.98 -9.28 17.57
C SER A 49 -1.97 -9.29 18.74
N ASP A 50 -2.89 -8.32 18.79
CA ASP A 50 -3.93 -8.24 19.81
C ASP A 50 -4.92 -9.42 19.68
N TYR A 51 -5.23 -9.86 18.45
CA TYR A 51 -6.01 -11.08 18.20
C TYR A 51 -5.31 -12.32 18.76
N GLN A 52 -3.99 -12.44 18.57
CA GLN A 52 -3.23 -13.58 19.10
C GLN A 52 -3.35 -13.70 20.64
N GLN A 53 -3.51 -12.57 21.33
CA GLN A 53 -3.63 -12.52 22.79
C GLN A 53 -5.07 -12.72 23.28
N THR A 54 -6.05 -12.20 22.55
CA THR A 54 -7.45 -12.11 23.01
C THR A 54 -8.39 -13.11 22.36
N GLY A 55 -8.09 -13.54 21.12
CA GLY A 55 -8.96 -14.33 20.27
C GLY A 55 -10.18 -13.55 19.73
N GLU A 56 -10.20 -12.22 19.83
CA GLU A 56 -11.35 -11.42 19.39
C GLU A 56 -11.41 -11.32 17.85
N SER A 57 -12.35 -12.03 17.23
CA SER A 57 -12.46 -12.11 15.77
C SER A 57 -12.73 -10.78 15.05
N LEU A 58 -13.23 -9.76 15.75
CA LEU A 58 -13.39 -8.41 15.20
C LEU A 58 -12.03 -7.82 14.76
N LEU A 59 -10.95 -8.15 15.47
CA LEU A 59 -9.60 -7.67 15.18
C LEU A 59 -9.08 -8.20 13.83
N LEU A 60 -9.42 -9.44 13.46
CA LEU A 60 -9.13 -9.98 12.12
C LEU A 60 -9.88 -9.22 11.02
N THR A 61 -11.13 -8.83 11.29
CA THR A 61 -11.93 -8.04 10.34
C THR A 61 -11.34 -6.64 10.17
N GLN A 62 -10.85 -6.04 11.25
CA GLN A 62 -10.17 -4.74 11.21
C GLN A 62 -8.84 -4.83 10.46
N ALA A 63 -8.02 -5.86 10.70
CA ALA A 63 -6.79 -6.10 9.95
C ALA A 63 -7.06 -6.29 8.45
N ALA A 64 -8.14 -6.98 8.07
CA ALA A 64 -8.54 -7.12 6.67
C ALA A 64 -9.00 -5.78 6.05
N ALA A 65 -9.66 -4.92 6.83
CA ALA A 65 -10.03 -3.58 6.39
C ALA A 65 -8.80 -2.68 6.20
N ASP A 66 -7.80 -2.77 7.08
CA ASP A 66 -6.54 -2.05 6.93
C ASP A 66 -5.75 -2.53 5.70
N LEU A 67 -5.76 -3.82 5.41
CA LEU A 67 -5.20 -4.37 4.17
C LEU A 67 -5.91 -3.79 2.93
N HIS A 68 -7.22 -3.53 3.01
CA HIS A 68 -7.94 -2.85 1.94
C HIS A 68 -7.53 -1.38 1.78
N VAL A 69 -7.22 -0.69 2.88
CA VAL A 69 -6.65 0.66 2.84
C VAL A 69 -5.29 0.65 2.14
N MET A 70 -4.44 -0.33 2.45
CA MET A 70 -3.17 -0.55 1.74
C MET A 70 -3.39 -0.78 0.25
N HIS A 71 -4.36 -1.61 -0.14
CA HIS A 71 -4.74 -1.83 -1.53
C HIS A 71 -5.16 -0.54 -2.25
N CYS A 72 -5.96 0.31 -1.59
CA CYS A 72 -6.37 1.60 -2.13
C CYS A 72 -5.17 2.55 -2.32
N ALA A 73 -4.24 2.58 -1.37
CA ALA A 73 -3.01 3.35 -1.50
C ALA A 73 -2.16 2.84 -2.66
N ALA A 74 -1.94 1.52 -2.75
CA ALA A 74 -1.15 0.90 -3.81
C ALA A 74 -1.67 1.21 -5.21
N GLY A 75 -2.99 1.33 -5.40
CA GLY A 75 -3.57 1.69 -6.70
C GLY A 75 -3.26 3.13 -7.16
N GLN A 76 -2.82 4.00 -6.25
CA GLN A 76 -2.41 5.39 -6.53
C GLN A 76 -0.89 5.56 -6.50
N LEU A 77 -0.16 4.51 -6.14
CA LEU A 77 1.28 4.48 -6.04
C LEU A 77 1.86 3.70 -7.22
N ASP A 78 3.16 3.86 -7.49
CA ASP A 78 3.88 3.10 -8.52
C ASP A 78 4.17 1.64 -8.08
N THR A 79 3.14 0.95 -7.59
CA THR A 79 3.21 -0.45 -7.21
C THR A 79 3.26 -1.33 -8.47
N SER A 80 4.10 -2.36 -8.47
CA SER A 80 4.17 -3.29 -9.60
C SER A 80 2.82 -3.97 -9.84
N SER A 81 2.45 -4.15 -11.11
CA SER A 81 1.16 -4.78 -11.47
C SER A 81 0.98 -6.18 -10.89
N ALA A 82 2.08 -6.93 -10.69
CA ALA A 82 2.03 -8.26 -10.09
C ALA A 82 1.71 -8.17 -8.58
N ALA A 83 2.48 -7.37 -7.84
CA ALA A 83 2.27 -7.18 -6.40
C ALA A 83 0.88 -6.57 -6.10
N TYR A 84 0.39 -5.67 -6.94
CA TYR A 84 -0.96 -5.13 -6.84
C TYR A 84 -2.03 -6.21 -7.01
N ALA A 85 -1.86 -7.10 -7.99
CA ALA A 85 -2.79 -8.21 -8.22
C ALA A 85 -2.77 -9.20 -7.05
N ASP A 86 -1.59 -9.53 -6.51
CA ASP A 86 -1.44 -10.38 -5.34
C ASP A 86 -2.12 -9.75 -4.11
N LEU A 87 -1.91 -8.46 -3.88
CA LEU A 87 -2.55 -7.71 -2.79
C LEU A 87 -4.07 -7.71 -2.92
N ASN A 88 -4.59 -7.46 -4.12
CA ASN A 88 -6.02 -7.49 -4.37
C ASN A 88 -6.63 -8.88 -4.10
N ALA A 89 -5.92 -9.96 -4.46
CA ALA A 89 -6.37 -11.32 -4.20
C ALA A 89 -6.41 -11.63 -2.69
N VAL A 90 -5.32 -11.36 -1.96
CA VAL A 90 -5.27 -11.55 -0.50
C VAL A 90 -6.35 -10.72 0.19
N CYS A 91 -6.50 -9.45 -0.19
CA CYS A 91 -7.53 -8.57 0.35
C CYS A 91 -8.93 -9.11 0.09
N SER A 92 -9.22 -9.59 -1.12
CA SER A 92 -10.53 -10.15 -1.48
C SER A 92 -10.86 -11.41 -0.67
N LEU A 93 -9.89 -12.29 -0.45
CA LEU A 93 -10.06 -13.51 0.34
C LEU A 93 -10.31 -13.18 1.82
N LEU A 94 -9.47 -12.34 2.42
CA LEU A 94 -9.56 -12.01 3.84
C LEU A 94 -10.74 -11.09 4.19
N LEU A 95 -11.22 -10.26 3.26
CA LEU A 95 -12.47 -9.53 3.45
C LEU A 95 -13.70 -10.43 3.37
N ALA A 96 -13.66 -11.49 2.56
CA ALA A 96 -14.75 -12.44 2.43
C ALA A 96 -14.84 -13.38 3.65
N ASP A 97 -13.70 -13.87 4.13
CA ASP A 97 -13.62 -14.68 5.34
C ASP A 97 -12.35 -14.36 6.17
N PRO A 98 -12.42 -13.39 7.10
CA PRO A 98 -11.29 -13.02 7.96
C PRO A 98 -10.79 -14.17 8.83
N LEU A 99 -11.66 -15.15 9.15
CA LEU A 99 -11.28 -16.28 10.01
C LEU A 99 -10.32 -17.22 9.30
N GLN A 100 -10.36 -17.30 7.97
CA GLN A 100 -9.38 -18.07 7.20
C GLN A 100 -7.95 -17.58 7.49
N GLY A 101 -7.76 -16.27 7.59
CA GLY A 101 -6.49 -15.64 7.95
C GLY A 101 -5.95 -16.04 9.32
N SER A 102 -6.80 -16.47 10.25
CA SER A 102 -6.36 -16.91 11.59
C SER A 102 -5.50 -18.18 11.55
N THR A 103 -5.66 -19.03 10.52
CA THR A 103 -4.84 -20.23 10.33
C THR A 103 -3.43 -19.93 9.85
N LEU A 104 -3.25 -18.75 9.24
CA LEU A 104 -2.00 -18.24 8.68
C LEU A 104 -1.59 -16.93 9.38
N LEU A 105 -1.94 -16.80 10.67
CA LEU A 105 -1.79 -15.55 11.42
C LEU A 105 -0.35 -15.03 11.39
N SER A 106 0.63 -15.91 11.58
CA SER A 106 2.06 -15.54 11.55
C SER A 106 2.48 -15.00 10.19
N ASP A 107 2.06 -15.66 9.10
CA ASP A 107 2.40 -15.24 7.74
C ASP A 107 1.74 -13.90 7.41
N TRP A 108 0.50 -13.68 7.87
CA TRP A 108 -0.18 -12.41 7.71
C TRP A 108 0.51 -11.28 8.49
N MET A 109 0.89 -11.52 9.75
CA MET A 109 1.67 -10.57 10.54
C MET A 109 2.99 -10.22 9.87
N ASP A 110 3.73 -11.22 9.40
CA ASP A 110 5.00 -11.02 8.68
C ASP A 110 4.83 -10.13 7.44
N VAL A 111 3.76 -10.32 6.67
CA VAL A 111 3.44 -9.46 5.52
C VAL A 111 3.15 -8.02 5.95
N MET A 112 2.48 -7.81 7.09
CA MET A 112 2.19 -6.46 7.59
C MET A 112 3.46 -5.78 8.12
N ASP A 113 4.28 -6.51 8.87
CA ASP A 113 5.54 -6.00 9.43
C ASP A 113 6.54 -5.64 8.31
N LEU A 114 6.67 -6.48 7.29
CA LEU A 114 7.51 -6.18 6.13
C LEU A 114 7.01 -4.95 5.36
N ALA A 115 5.70 -4.69 5.29
CA ALA A 115 5.18 -3.47 4.67
C ALA A 115 5.55 -2.20 5.46
N VAL A 116 5.73 -2.32 6.78
CA VAL A 116 6.21 -1.22 7.64
C VAL A 116 7.71 -1.03 7.48
N GLU A 117 8.48 -2.13 7.52
CA GLU A 117 9.95 -2.10 7.46
C GLU A 117 10.48 -1.66 6.10
N GLU A 118 9.95 -2.23 5.03
CA GLU A 118 10.39 -1.94 3.67
C GLU A 118 9.68 -0.72 3.07
N GLY A 119 8.60 -0.26 3.71
CA GLY A 119 7.76 0.81 3.22
C GLY A 119 7.05 0.41 1.93
N LEU A 120 7.09 1.27 0.92
CA LEU A 120 6.39 1.01 -0.34
C LEU A 120 6.99 -0.14 -1.15
N VAL A 121 6.13 -0.87 -1.87
CA VAL A 121 6.47 -1.98 -2.79
C VAL A 121 7.63 -1.69 -3.76
N SER A 122 7.89 -0.43 -4.10
CA SER A 122 8.99 -0.03 -4.99
C SER A 122 10.38 -0.06 -4.33
N GLN A 123 10.46 -0.21 -3.00
CA GLN A 123 11.70 -0.12 -2.23
C GLN A 123 12.12 -1.47 -1.59
N GLY A 124 11.17 -2.39 -1.41
CA GLY A 124 11.35 -3.66 -0.71
C GLY A 124 11.27 -4.90 -1.60
N PRO A 125 12.30 -5.77 -1.65
CA PRO A 125 12.25 -6.98 -2.45
C PRO A 125 11.45 -8.12 -1.78
N ASN A 126 11.28 -8.11 -0.45
CA ASN A 126 10.77 -9.28 0.27
C ASN A 126 9.26 -9.23 0.45
N TRP A 127 8.69 -8.03 0.66
CA TRP A 127 7.25 -7.89 0.87
C TRP A 127 6.41 -8.51 -0.25
N PRO A 128 6.68 -8.27 -1.55
CA PRO A 128 5.89 -8.89 -2.63
C PRO A 128 5.98 -10.43 -2.63
N ILE A 129 7.14 -10.97 -2.25
CA ILE A 129 7.37 -12.41 -2.18
C ILE A 129 6.50 -13.02 -1.08
N ARG A 130 6.54 -12.43 0.13
CA ARG A 130 5.73 -12.90 1.26
C ARG A 130 4.24 -12.75 1.01
N LEU A 131 3.81 -11.66 0.36
CA LEU A 131 2.42 -11.48 -0.01
C LEU A 131 1.94 -12.57 -0.98
N ASN A 132 2.76 -12.91 -1.98
CA ASN A 132 2.43 -13.98 -2.92
C ASN A 132 2.40 -15.37 -2.24
N GLU A 133 3.28 -15.63 -1.28
CA GLU A 133 3.24 -16.85 -0.47
C GLU A 133 1.95 -16.91 0.36
N LEU A 134 1.57 -15.82 1.04
CA LEU A 134 0.33 -15.71 1.79
C LEU A 134 -0.89 -15.93 0.88
N ARG A 135 -0.91 -15.34 -0.32
CA ARG A 135 -1.95 -15.56 -1.32
C ARG A 135 -2.12 -17.05 -1.62
N HIS A 136 -1.03 -17.73 -1.95
CA HIS A 136 -1.08 -19.14 -2.29
C HIS A 136 -1.51 -20.02 -1.12
N ALA A 137 -1.10 -19.70 0.10
CA ALA A 137 -1.53 -20.40 1.30
C ALA A 137 -3.05 -20.23 1.55
N LEU A 138 -3.59 -19.02 1.37
CA LEU A 138 -5.02 -18.74 1.48
C LEU A 138 -5.84 -19.42 0.38
N GLU A 139 -5.37 -19.38 -0.88
CA GLU A 139 -6.02 -20.06 -2.01
C GLU A 139 -6.04 -21.58 -1.83
N GLY A 140 -4.98 -22.16 -1.24
CA GLY A 140 -4.92 -23.60 -0.95
C GLY A 140 -5.77 -24.04 0.23
N ALA A 141 -6.21 -23.10 1.07
CA ALA A 141 -7.06 -23.35 2.24
C ALA A 141 -8.55 -23.11 1.98
N ALA A 142 -8.92 -22.58 0.81
CA ALA A 142 -10.29 -22.33 0.37
C ALA A 142 -10.90 -23.54 -0.36
#